data_AF-A0A9X1K1S2-F1
#
_entry.id   AF-A0A9X1K1S2-F1
#
_cell.length_a   1.000
_cell.length_b   1.000
_cell.length_c   1.000
_cell.angle_alpha   90.00
_cell.angle_beta   90.00
_cell.angle_gamma   90.00
#
_symmetry.space_group_name_H-M   'P 1'
#
loop_
_entity.id
_entity.type
_entity.pdbx_description
1 polymer ?
#
loop_
_entity_poly.entity_id
_entity_poly.type
_entity_poly.pdbx_seq_one_letter_code
_entity_poly.pdbx_strand_id
1 'polypeptide(L)'
;MSTQDTPGHTSAQSPTSQAKQKAGELTEHAKTAVRDVAQDAASAAKDQAETAKSSVADEMSGVASALRTAAEQMRSGSPQERTFGQIAEGLADASEAMRNKDLSEMVQDVSAFARNNPLVFLGGAALIGFAATRFAKASGGREVETTRIAPGTTAHGEVS
;
A
#
# COMPACT_ATOMS: atom_id res chain seq x y z
N MET A 1 -38.25 -28.89 53.10
CA MET A 1 -37.15 -29.52 52.37
C MET A 1 -37.54 -29.57 50.91
N SER A 2 -36.93 -28.71 50.09
CA SER A 2 -36.60 -28.87 48.66
C SER A 2 -36.28 -27.51 48.06
N THR A 3 -34.98 -27.33 47.89
CA THR A 3 -34.27 -26.29 47.14
C THR A 3 -34.59 -26.38 45.64
N GLN A 4 -34.73 -25.24 44.98
CA GLN A 4 -34.52 -25.04 43.52
C GLN A 4 -34.02 -23.59 43.40
N ASP A 5 -32.72 -23.35 43.46
CA ASP A 5 -31.73 -23.44 42.38
C ASP A 5 -31.97 -22.38 41.29
N THR A 6 -31.02 -21.45 41.22
CA THR A 6 -30.99 -20.24 40.40
C THR A 6 -30.26 -20.53 39.10
N PRO A 7 -30.73 -20.13 37.92
CA PRO A 7 -29.85 -19.93 36.78
C PRO A 7 -29.43 -18.47 36.73
N GLY A 8 -28.15 -18.21 37.03
CA GLY A 8 -27.51 -16.93 36.81
C GLY A 8 -27.51 -16.55 35.34
N HIS A 9 -27.94 -15.33 35.04
CA HIS A 9 -27.74 -14.69 33.75
C HIS A 9 -26.25 -14.34 33.60
N THR A 10 -25.42 -15.31 33.21
CA THR A 10 -24.13 -14.98 32.62
C THR A 10 -24.42 -14.34 31.28
N SER A 11 -24.29 -13.02 31.23
CA SER A 11 -24.28 -12.20 30.02
C SER A 11 -23.15 -12.68 29.11
N ALA A 12 -23.43 -13.71 28.30
CA ALA A 12 -22.56 -14.13 27.23
C ALA A 12 -22.56 -13.01 26.19
N GLN A 13 -21.63 -12.06 26.35
CA GLN A 13 -21.33 -11.05 25.35
C GLN A 13 -21.07 -11.78 24.04
N SER A 14 -21.99 -11.65 23.10
CA SER A 14 -21.93 -12.35 21.83
C SER A 14 -20.58 -12.07 21.17
N PRO A 15 -19.94 -13.05 20.51
CA PRO A 15 -18.63 -12.90 19.88
C PRO A 15 -18.55 -11.68 18.93
N THR A 16 -19.69 -11.28 18.35
CA THR A 16 -19.85 -10.07 17.55
C THR A 16 -19.63 -8.77 18.33
N SER A 17 -20.03 -8.71 19.60
CA SER A 17 -19.85 -7.52 20.45
C SER A 17 -18.39 -7.33 20.81
N GLN A 18 -17.68 -8.41 21.15
CA GLN A 18 -16.24 -8.36 21.40
C GLN A 18 -15.44 -8.02 20.14
N ALA A 19 -15.84 -8.56 18.97
CA ALA A 19 -15.23 -8.23 17.69
C ALA A 19 -15.41 -6.74 17.33
N LYS A 20 -16.62 -6.19 17.53
CA LYS A 20 -16.89 -4.75 17.32
C LYS A 20 -16.09 -3.87 18.27
N GLN A 21 -15.94 -4.28 19.52
CA GLN A 21 -15.21 -3.52 20.53
C GLN A 21 -13.71 -3.48 20.20
N LYS A 22 -13.10 -4.63 19.86
CA LYS A 22 -11.72 -4.69 19.39
C LYS A 22 -11.50 -3.93 18.08
N ALA A 23 -12.46 -3.99 17.15
CA ALA A 23 -12.39 -3.21 15.92
C ALA A 23 -12.45 -1.70 16.19
N GLY A 24 -13.29 -1.27 17.14
CA GLY A 24 -13.38 0.12 17.58
C GLY A 24 -12.08 0.61 18.21
N GLU A 25 -11.52 -0.14 19.15
CA GLU A 25 -10.23 0.19 19.79
C GLU A 25 -9.10 0.28 18.76
N LEU A 26 -8.99 -0.72 17.88
CA LEU A 26 -7.99 -0.72 16.81
C LEU A 26 -8.15 0.48 15.87
N THR A 27 -9.39 0.87 15.57
CA THR A 27 -9.69 2.03 14.71
C THR A 27 -9.25 3.34 15.37
N GLU A 28 -9.53 3.54 16.67
CA GLU A 28 -9.14 4.75 17.38
C GLU A 28 -7.61 4.87 17.54
N HIS A 29 -6.93 3.76 17.85
CA HIS A 29 -5.47 3.72 17.91
C HIS A 29 -4.84 3.98 16.54
N ALA A 30 -5.37 3.35 15.48
CA ALA A 30 -4.89 3.56 14.11
C ALA A 30 -5.11 5.01 13.65
N LYS A 31 -6.26 5.60 13.95
CA LYS A 31 -6.58 6.98 13.57
C LYS A 31 -5.62 7.99 14.19
N THR A 32 -5.25 7.79 15.46
CA THR A 32 -4.29 8.65 16.16
C THR A 32 -2.90 8.54 15.54
N ALA A 33 -2.39 7.31 15.39
CA ALA A 33 -1.06 7.08 14.79
C ALA A 33 -0.97 7.58 13.33
N VAL A 34 -2.01 7.36 12.53
CA VAL A 34 -2.07 7.82 11.13
C VAL A 34 -2.07 9.36 11.07
N ARG A 35 -2.77 10.04 11.99
CA ARG A 35 -2.85 11.50 11.99
C ARG A 35 -1.49 12.14 12.25
N ASP A 36 -0.75 11.64 13.24
CA ASP A 36 0.57 12.17 13.59
C ASP A 36 1.56 11.97 12.45
N VAL A 37 1.63 10.75 11.90
CA VAL A 37 2.50 10.43 10.75
C VAL A 37 2.12 11.26 9.51
N ALA A 38 0.83 11.42 9.23
CA ALA A 38 0.37 12.19 8.08
C ALA A 38 0.74 13.67 8.18
N GLN A 39 0.70 14.27 9.38
CA GLN A 39 1.04 15.67 9.59
C GLN A 39 2.53 15.94 9.32
N ASP A 40 3.40 15.06 9.82
CA ASP A 40 4.85 15.15 9.62
C ASP A 40 5.23 14.90 8.16
N ALA A 41 4.64 13.86 7.55
CA ALA A 41 4.89 13.53 6.15
C ALA A 41 4.39 14.61 5.18
N ALA A 42 3.21 15.19 5.42
CA ALA A 42 2.65 16.23 4.55
C ALA A 42 3.53 17.50 4.52
N SER A 43 4.15 17.84 5.65
CA SER A 43 5.03 19.00 5.76
C SER A 43 6.34 18.78 4.99
N ALA A 44 6.90 17.57 5.03
CA ALA A 44 8.12 17.21 4.30
C ALA A 44 7.89 16.98 2.80
N ALA A 45 6.69 16.54 2.41
CA ALA A 45 6.40 16.15 1.02
C ALA A 45 6.10 17.33 0.10
N LYS A 46 5.60 18.46 0.62
CA LYS A 46 5.13 19.60 -0.20
C LYS A 46 6.19 20.10 -1.19
N ASP A 47 7.44 20.22 -0.77
CA ASP A 47 8.50 20.81 -1.60
C ASP A 47 9.05 19.85 -2.67
N GLN A 48 8.88 18.53 -2.48
CA GLN A 48 9.31 17.51 -3.46
C GLN A 48 8.16 16.98 -4.32
N ALA A 49 6.92 17.33 -3.98
CA ALA A 49 5.72 16.79 -4.60
C ALA A 49 5.61 17.19 -6.08
N GLU A 50 5.92 18.43 -6.48
CA GLU A 50 5.71 18.89 -7.86
C GLU A 50 6.59 18.15 -8.88
N THR A 51 7.86 17.94 -8.56
CA THR A 51 8.79 17.18 -9.41
C THR A 51 8.38 15.71 -9.48
N ALA A 52 8.06 15.11 -8.33
CA ALA A 52 7.63 13.71 -8.28
C ALA A 52 6.32 13.49 -9.07
N LYS A 53 5.37 14.42 -8.97
CA LYS A 53 4.08 14.42 -9.65
C LYS A 53 4.24 14.44 -11.18
N SER A 54 5.14 15.27 -11.71
CA SER A 54 5.43 15.29 -13.14
C SER A 54 5.98 13.95 -13.61
N SER A 55 6.99 13.40 -12.93
CA SER A 55 7.58 12.12 -13.30
C SER A 55 6.57 10.97 -13.26
N VAL A 56 5.72 10.91 -12.22
CA VAL A 56 4.68 9.88 -12.13
C VAL A 56 3.62 10.06 -13.22
N ALA A 57 3.22 11.29 -13.53
CA ALA A 57 2.28 11.55 -14.61
C ALA A 57 2.83 11.11 -15.98
N ASP A 58 4.12 11.34 -16.24
CA ASP A 58 4.77 10.92 -17.49
C ASP A 58 4.82 9.39 -17.62
N GLU A 59 5.17 8.68 -16.54
CA GLU A 59 5.13 7.22 -16.51
C GLU A 59 3.71 6.66 -16.72
N MET A 60 2.70 7.27 -16.07
CA MET A 60 1.29 6.90 -16.26
C MET A 60 0.83 7.10 -17.71
N SER A 61 1.20 8.22 -18.33
CA SER A 61 0.88 8.51 -19.73
C SER A 61 1.58 7.56 -20.70
N GLY A 62 2.83 7.17 -20.40
CA GLY A 62 3.56 6.15 -21.14
C GLY A 62 2.87 4.77 -21.10
N VAL A 63 2.46 4.34 -19.90
CA VAL A 63 1.70 3.09 -19.73
C VAL A 63 0.34 3.17 -20.42
N ALA A 64 -0.38 4.29 -20.31
CA ALA A 64 -1.65 4.51 -20.98
C ALA A 64 -1.50 4.37 -22.50
N SER A 65 -0.46 5.00 -23.07
CA SER A 65 -0.14 4.93 -24.50
C SER A 65 0.19 3.51 -24.95
N ALA A 66 0.96 2.76 -24.14
CA ALA A 66 1.27 1.36 -24.43
C ALA A 66 0.03 0.47 -24.40
N LEU A 67 -0.85 0.66 -23.42
CA LEU A 67 -2.12 -0.08 -23.31
C LEU A 67 -3.08 0.28 -24.46
N ARG A 68 -3.15 1.55 -24.85
CA ARG A 68 -3.91 2.01 -26.00
C ARG A 68 -3.43 1.36 -27.30
N THR A 69 -2.12 1.37 -27.52
CA THR A 69 -1.49 0.68 -28.66
C THR A 69 -1.80 -0.81 -28.64
N ALA A 70 -1.70 -1.45 -27.46
CA ALA A 70 -2.02 -2.86 -27.32
C ALA A 70 -3.49 -3.15 -27.66
N ALA A 71 -4.43 -2.32 -27.19
CA ALA A 71 -5.85 -2.42 -27.50
C ALA A 71 -6.11 -2.32 -29.01
N GLU A 72 -5.48 -1.36 -29.69
CA GLU A 72 -5.60 -1.15 -31.15
C GLU A 72 -5.07 -2.34 -31.97
N GLN A 73 -4.08 -3.06 -31.45
CA GLN A 73 -3.57 -4.28 -32.07
C GLN A 73 -4.45 -5.52 -31.80
N MET A 74 -5.42 -5.42 -30.90
CA MET A 74 -6.38 -6.50 -30.66
C MET A 74 -7.46 -6.55 -31.75
N ARG A 75 -8.22 -7.64 -31.75
CA ARG A 75 -9.38 -7.75 -32.64
C ARG A 75 -10.40 -6.66 -32.31
N SER A 76 -10.73 -5.85 -33.32
CA SER A 76 -11.74 -4.79 -33.21
C SER A 76 -13.09 -5.33 -32.72
N GLY A 77 -13.66 -4.65 -31.72
CA GLY A 77 -14.86 -5.01 -30.99
C GLY A 77 -14.68 -6.04 -29.87
N SER A 78 -13.46 -6.54 -29.64
CA SER A 78 -13.24 -7.59 -28.63
C SER A 78 -13.47 -7.07 -27.21
N PRO A 79 -13.93 -7.91 -26.27
CA PRO A 79 -14.00 -7.54 -24.85
C PRO A 79 -12.66 -7.03 -24.31
N GLN A 80 -11.56 -7.63 -24.74
CA GLN A 80 -10.23 -7.27 -24.31
C GLN A 80 -9.83 -5.87 -24.82
N GLU A 81 -10.04 -5.55 -26.11
CA GLU A 81 -9.80 -4.19 -26.63
C GLU A 81 -10.53 -3.15 -25.77
N ARG A 82 -11.81 -3.40 -25.45
CA ARG A 82 -12.61 -2.49 -24.62
C ARG A 82 -12.03 -2.34 -23.22
N THR A 83 -11.65 -3.45 -22.58
CA THR A 83 -11.05 -3.41 -21.24
C THR A 83 -9.71 -2.66 -21.24
N PHE A 84 -8.82 -2.97 -22.17
CA PHE A 84 -7.52 -2.29 -22.27
C PHE A 84 -7.68 -0.81 -22.61
N GLY A 85 -8.62 -0.47 -23.50
CA GLY A 85 -8.99 0.90 -23.82
C GLY A 85 -9.49 1.67 -22.59
N GLN A 86 -10.41 1.09 -21.81
CA GLN A 86 -10.92 1.71 -20.58
C GLN A 86 -9.84 1.96 -19.54
N ILE A 87 -8.90 1.02 -19.38
CA ILE A 87 -7.78 1.19 -18.47
C ILE A 87 -6.84 2.30 -18.97
N ALA A 88 -6.53 2.31 -20.27
CA ALA A 88 -5.69 3.35 -20.87
C ALA A 88 -6.30 4.74 -20.68
N GLU A 89 -7.59 4.89 -20.94
CA GLU A 89 -8.33 6.15 -20.80
C GLU A 89 -8.33 6.63 -19.34
N GLY A 90 -8.64 5.74 -18.39
CA GLY A 90 -8.58 6.07 -16.97
C GLY A 90 -7.17 6.45 -16.48
N LEU A 91 -6.13 5.85 -17.05
CA LEU A 91 -4.75 6.16 -16.71
C LEU A 91 -4.27 7.48 -17.32
N ALA A 92 -4.72 7.81 -18.53
CA ALA A 92 -4.51 9.11 -19.15
C ALA A 92 -5.19 10.22 -18.34
N ASP A 93 -6.46 10.05 -17.99
CA ASP A 93 -7.21 11.00 -17.14
C ASP A 93 -6.54 11.19 -15.77
N ALA A 94 -6.06 10.09 -15.16
CA ALA A 94 -5.32 10.15 -13.92
C ALA A 94 -3.99 10.91 -14.07
N SER A 95 -3.27 10.73 -15.18
CA SER A 95 -2.02 11.45 -15.44
C SER A 95 -2.24 12.95 -15.64
N GLU A 96 -3.32 13.35 -16.32
CA GLU A 96 -3.68 14.74 -16.56
C GLU A 96 -4.14 15.42 -15.26
N ALA A 97 -4.98 14.73 -14.49
CA ALA A 97 -5.33 15.16 -13.13
C ALA A 97 -4.07 15.27 -12.27
N MET A 98 -3.14 14.32 -12.40
CA MET A 98 -1.87 14.34 -11.70
C MET A 98 -1.04 15.56 -12.07
N ARG A 99 -1.02 15.98 -13.33
CA ARG A 99 -0.23 17.14 -13.75
C ARG A 99 -0.86 18.47 -13.34
N ASN A 100 -2.20 18.58 -13.40
CA ASN A 100 -2.87 19.87 -13.35
C ASN A 100 -3.51 20.22 -11.99
N LYS A 101 -3.83 19.23 -11.14
CA LYS A 101 -4.49 19.48 -9.84
C LYS A 101 -3.51 19.73 -8.71
N ASP A 102 -3.89 20.53 -7.71
CA ASP A 102 -3.10 20.63 -6.49
C ASP A 102 -3.20 19.34 -5.66
N LEU A 103 -2.19 19.08 -4.83
CA LEU A 103 -2.17 17.91 -3.94
C LEU A 103 -3.41 17.86 -3.03
N SER A 104 -3.93 19.03 -2.61
CA SER A 104 -5.14 19.11 -1.79
C SER A 104 -6.39 18.64 -2.54
N GLU A 105 -6.50 18.93 -3.83
CA GLU A 105 -7.61 18.48 -4.67
C GLU A 105 -7.53 16.97 -4.90
N MET A 106 -6.33 16.45 -5.17
CA MET A 106 -6.11 15.01 -5.31
C MET A 106 -6.52 14.22 -4.07
N VAL A 107 -6.15 14.73 -2.89
CA VAL A 107 -6.52 14.09 -1.61
C VAL A 107 -8.04 14.08 -1.44
N GLN A 108 -8.74 15.15 -1.86
CA GLN A 108 -10.21 15.17 -1.86
C GLN A 108 -10.81 14.12 -2.80
N ASP A 109 -10.28 14.01 -4.02
CA ASP A 109 -10.74 13.02 -5.00
C ASP A 109 -10.53 11.58 -4.51
N VAL A 110 -9.36 11.29 -3.95
CA VAL A 110 -9.07 9.98 -3.35
C VAL A 110 -9.99 9.71 -2.16
N SER A 111 -10.28 10.72 -1.33
CA SER A 111 -11.22 10.57 -0.20
C SER A 111 -12.65 10.27 -0.68
N ALA A 112 -13.11 10.97 -1.72
CA ALA A 112 -14.41 10.73 -2.33
C ALA A 112 -14.48 9.32 -2.93
N PHE A 113 -13.45 8.91 -3.67
CA PHE A 113 -13.35 7.56 -4.24
C PHE A 113 -13.37 6.48 -3.16
N ALA A 114 -12.61 6.65 -2.07
CA ALA A 114 -12.53 5.69 -0.97
C ALA A 114 -13.89 5.50 -0.27
N ARG A 115 -14.66 6.58 -0.13
CA ARG A 115 -16.01 6.53 0.45
C ARG A 115 -17.01 5.82 -0.46
N ASN A 116 -16.87 6.01 -1.77
CA ASN A 116 -17.77 5.39 -2.76
C ASN A 116 -17.42 3.92 -3.03
N ASN A 117 -16.15 3.55 -2.91
CA ASN A 117 -15.65 2.21 -3.24
C ASN A 117 -14.75 1.66 -2.13
N PRO A 118 -15.29 1.40 -0.92
CA PRO A 118 -14.48 1.00 0.24
C PRO A 118 -13.71 -0.30 0.00
N LEU A 119 -14.30 -1.29 -0.68
CA LEU A 119 -13.63 -2.56 -0.97
C LEU A 119 -12.42 -2.39 -1.90
N VAL A 120 -12.54 -1.56 -2.93
CA VAL A 120 -11.45 -1.29 -3.87
C VAL A 120 -10.31 -0.55 -3.16
N PHE A 121 -10.65 0.44 -2.34
CA PHE A 121 -9.67 1.20 -1.56
C PHE A 121 -8.92 0.31 -0.56
N LEU A 122 -9.63 -0.51 0.23
CA LEU A 122 -8.99 -1.41 1.19
C LEU A 122 -8.11 -2.45 0.50
N GLY A 123 -8.58 -3.03 -0.62
CA GLY A 123 -7.80 -3.97 -1.42
C GLY A 123 -6.53 -3.34 -1.98
N GLY A 124 -6.63 -2.16 -2.58
CA GLY A 124 -5.49 -1.41 -3.11
C GLY A 124 -4.47 -1.03 -2.03
N ALA A 125 -4.94 -0.51 -0.89
CA ALA A 125 -4.08 -0.14 0.23
C ALA A 125 -3.32 -1.35 0.80
N ALA A 126 -3.98 -2.51 0.93
CA ALA A 126 -3.35 -3.74 1.38
C ALA A 126 -2.24 -4.21 0.41
N LEU A 127 -2.50 -4.16 -0.91
CA LEU A 127 -1.51 -4.52 -1.92
C LEU A 127 -0.29 -3.58 -1.89
N ILE A 128 -0.53 -2.26 -1.80
CA ILE A 128 0.54 -1.26 -1.69
C ILE A 128 1.36 -1.49 -0.42
N GLY A 129 0.72 -1.70 0.73
CA GLY A 129 1.41 -1.97 2.00
C GLY A 129 2.26 -3.26 1.96
N PHE A 130 1.74 -4.31 1.33
CA PHE A 130 2.50 -5.54 1.11
C PHE A 130 3.70 -5.32 0.17
N ALA A 131 3.49 -4.63 -0.95
CA ALA A 131 4.56 -4.30 -1.89
C ALA A 131 5.66 -3.47 -1.24
N ALA A 132 5.29 -2.47 -0.44
CA ALA A 132 6.23 -1.66 0.34
C ALA A 132 7.03 -2.52 1.34
N THR A 133 6.37 -3.46 2.03
CA THR A 133 7.04 -4.41 2.95
C THR A 133 8.03 -5.31 2.20
N ARG A 134 7.63 -5.81 1.02
CA ARG A 134 8.49 -6.64 0.18
C ARG A 134 9.69 -5.82 -0.31
N PHE A 135 9.49 -4.59 -0.77
CA PHE A 135 10.56 -3.71 -1.21
C PHE A 135 11.54 -3.40 -0.08
N ALA A 136 11.04 -3.06 1.12
CA ALA A 136 11.86 -2.85 2.30
C ALA A 136 12.72 -4.08 2.62
N LYS A 137 12.12 -5.29 2.67
CA LYS A 137 12.86 -6.55 2.88
C LYS A 137 13.89 -6.82 1.79
N ALA A 138 13.57 -6.55 0.52
CA ALA A 138 14.49 -6.75 -0.60
C ALA A 138 15.66 -5.75 -0.55
N SER A 139 15.42 -4.52 -0.11
CA SER A 139 16.45 -3.49 0.03
C SER A 139 17.44 -3.73 1.17
N GLY A 140 17.02 -4.52 2.19
CA GLY A 140 17.85 -4.93 3.33
C GLY A 140 18.83 -6.08 3.06
N GLY A 141 18.80 -6.68 1.86
CA GLY A 141 19.72 -7.74 1.43
C GLY A 141 21.01 -7.20 0.82
N ARG A 142 21.79 -6.43 1.60
CA ARG A 142 23.22 -6.24 1.35
C ARG A 142 23.94 -6.67 2.61
N GLU A 143 24.01 -7.99 2.80
CA GLU A 143 24.99 -8.56 3.72
C GLU A 143 26.36 -8.17 3.17
N VAL A 144 27.01 -7.28 3.90
CA VAL A 144 28.43 -6.97 3.72
C VAL A 144 29.12 -8.30 3.98
N GLU A 145 29.45 -9.01 2.91
CA GLU A 145 30.50 -10.01 2.93
C GLU A 145 31.79 -9.25 3.26
N THR A 146 32.00 -9.01 4.55
CA THR A 146 33.32 -8.69 5.09
C THR A 146 34.14 -9.92 4.76
N THR A 147 34.81 -9.86 3.61
CA THR A 147 36.00 -10.62 3.31
C THR A 147 36.81 -10.70 4.58
N ARG A 148 36.70 -11.84 5.29
CA ARG A 148 37.57 -12.19 6.38
C ARG A 148 38.92 -12.41 5.72
N ILE A 149 39.69 -11.34 5.56
CA ILE A 149 41.12 -11.40 5.31
C ILE A 149 41.68 -12.18 6.49
N ALA A 150 41.98 -13.45 6.28
CA ALA A 150 42.68 -14.26 7.25
C ALA A 150 44.10 -13.68 7.39
N PRO A 151 44.49 -13.15 8.56
CA PRO A 151 45.86 -12.74 8.79
C PRO A 151 46.74 -13.98 8.88
N GLY A 152 47.92 -13.91 8.26
CA GLY A 152 48.91 -14.97 8.31
C GLY A 152 49.23 -15.38 9.74
N THR A 153 49.31 -16.70 9.96
CA THR A 153 50.01 -17.27 11.11
C THR A 153 51.07 -18.21 10.57
N THR A 154 52.28 -17.67 10.48
CA THR A 154 53.55 -18.38 10.54
C THR A 154 53.68 -19.12 11.87
N ALA A 155 54.27 -20.33 11.84
CA ALA A 155 54.82 -21.16 12.94
C ALA A 155 54.25 -22.59 12.83
N HIS A 156 54.95 -23.70 13.01
CA HIS A 156 56.33 -24.01 13.42
C HIS A 156 56.51 -25.52 13.08
N GLY A 157 57.74 -25.98 12.83
CA GLY A 157 58.00 -27.36 12.36
C GLY A 157 57.88 -28.46 13.42
N GLU A 158 58.03 -29.71 12.96
CA GLU A 158 58.65 -30.87 13.65
C GLU A 158 58.79 -31.99 12.59
N VAL A 159 60.01 -32.32 12.13
CA VAL A 159 60.84 -33.50 12.50
C VAL A 159 60.08 -34.77 12.88
N SER A 160 60.10 -35.78 12.01
CA SER A 160 60.82 -37.05 12.20
C SER A 160 60.68 -37.96 10.97
#